data_AF-A0A1Y2BGI0-F1
#
_entry.id   AF-A0A1Y2BGI0-F1
#
_cell.length_a   1.000
_cell.length_b   1.000
_cell.length_c   1.000
_cell.angle_alpha   90.00
_cell.angle_beta   90.00
_cell.angle_gamma   90.00
#
_symmetry.space_group_name_H-M   'P 1'
#
loop_
_entity.id
_entity.type
_entity.pdbx_description
1 polymer ?
#
loop_
_entity_poly.entity_id
_entity_poly.type
_entity_poly.pdbx_seq_one_letter_code
_entity_poly.pdbx_strand_id
1 'polypeptide(L)'
;MPFDLASVVTLAQDAGFRHIPHNIASSVGIFRYPETEWQVTVYYTTQTVATSVGHPLKRKSQLFRQNVTWTELAQIFEYPKSHISKSLHRTTLAHNNSKEEDIIEHDIEEESAIRSHLKNLEFQVRECQALLQTVLLKKQKEAEMKRKAEEQRWRIEEAAAKKARMEAEVRMEKLNKRGNKCIWSLKYDRDFPDMDDTVCVENGKTYWDLGDDEYNQAFTDEYHSEGVEFVAFGSCDSFVIQFWMGVCRGIVYRKGFQVC
;
A
#
# COMPACT_ATOMS: atom_id res chain seq x y z
N MET A 1 41.13 -32.93 0.95
CA MET A 1 40.48 -33.08 2.28
C MET A 1 39.00 -33.29 2.03
N PRO A 2 38.41 -34.45 2.34
CA PRO A 2 36.97 -34.67 2.21
C PRO A 2 36.17 -33.60 2.96
N PHE A 3 34.95 -33.33 2.52
CA PHE A 3 34.10 -32.35 3.18
C PHE A 3 33.59 -32.91 4.50
N ASP A 4 33.49 -32.06 5.51
CA ASP A 4 32.76 -32.35 6.75
C ASP A 4 31.30 -31.93 6.57
N LEU A 5 30.36 -32.80 6.95
CA LEU A 5 28.93 -32.55 6.74
C LEU A 5 28.45 -31.30 7.51
N ALA A 6 28.91 -31.10 8.76
CA ALA A 6 28.48 -29.95 9.55
C ALA A 6 28.88 -28.64 8.86
N SER A 7 30.10 -28.60 8.33
CA SER A 7 30.64 -27.47 7.59
C SER A 7 29.89 -27.21 6.28
N VAL A 8 29.49 -28.26 5.54
CA VAL A 8 28.65 -28.13 4.33
C VAL A 8 27.25 -27.62 4.69
N VAL A 9 26.67 -28.08 5.79
CA VAL A 9 25.34 -27.63 6.26
C VAL A 9 25.38 -26.13 6.58
N THR A 10 26.37 -25.67 7.33
CA THR A 10 26.53 -24.24 7.64
C THR A 10 26.66 -23.42 6.35
N LEU A 11 27.55 -23.83 5.44
CA LEU A 11 27.75 -23.15 4.16
C LEU A 11 26.46 -23.08 3.31
N ALA A 12 25.68 -24.15 3.30
CA ALA A 12 24.41 -24.20 2.58
C ALA A 12 23.36 -23.27 3.22
N GLN A 13 23.30 -23.23 4.55
CA GLN A 13 22.37 -22.37 5.30
C GLN A 13 22.69 -20.90 5.10
N ASP A 14 23.98 -20.52 5.10
CA ASP A 14 24.43 -19.16 4.82
C ASP A 14 24.01 -18.69 3.41
N ALA A 15 23.95 -19.61 2.46
CA ALA A 15 23.45 -19.37 1.10
C ALA A 15 21.90 -19.49 0.97
N GLY A 16 21.18 -19.67 2.08
CA GLY A 16 19.72 -19.76 2.11
C GLY A 16 19.13 -21.13 1.72
N PHE A 17 19.95 -22.17 1.61
CA PHE A 17 19.45 -23.52 1.35
C PHE A 17 18.98 -24.20 2.64
N ARG A 18 17.89 -24.96 2.51
CA ARG A 18 17.42 -25.85 3.55
C ARG A 18 18.03 -27.24 3.36
N HIS A 19 18.68 -27.75 4.40
CA HIS A 19 19.14 -29.14 4.45
C HIS A 19 17.93 -30.09 4.51
N ILE A 20 17.90 -31.06 3.61
CA ILE A 20 16.92 -32.15 3.60
C ILE A 20 17.64 -33.39 4.16
N PRO A 21 17.17 -33.95 5.28
CA PRO A 21 17.83 -35.09 5.91
C PRO A 21 17.94 -36.27 4.94
N HIS A 22 19.12 -36.89 4.90
CA HIS A 22 19.47 -37.92 3.93
C HIS A 22 20.21 -39.10 4.56
N ASN A 23 20.41 -40.13 3.74
CA ASN A 23 21.05 -41.40 4.09
C ASN A 23 22.53 -41.24 4.51
N ILE A 24 22.78 -41.36 5.82
CA ILE A 24 24.13 -41.30 6.42
C ILE A 24 25.05 -42.39 5.81
N ALA A 25 24.51 -43.55 5.43
CA ALA A 25 25.30 -44.67 4.92
C ALA A 25 25.99 -44.36 3.57
N SER A 26 25.43 -43.44 2.78
CA SER A 26 25.97 -43.10 1.45
C SER A 26 26.83 -41.85 1.43
N SER A 27 26.97 -41.15 2.56
CA SER A 27 27.75 -39.91 2.67
C SER A 27 27.29 -38.75 1.75
N VAL A 28 25.99 -38.44 1.69
CA VAL A 28 25.41 -37.54 0.66
C VAL A 28 24.51 -36.40 1.16
N GLY A 29 25.02 -35.20 1.45
CA GLY A 29 24.17 -34.04 1.78
C GLY A 29 23.19 -33.64 0.67
N ILE A 30 21.90 -33.46 0.95
CA ILE A 30 20.92 -32.90 0.00
C ILE A 30 20.41 -31.56 0.51
N PHE A 31 20.48 -30.53 -0.34
CA PHE A 31 20.13 -29.16 -0.01
C PHE A 31 19.17 -28.61 -1.05
N ARG A 32 18.09 -27.95 -0.62
CA ARG A 32 17.08 -27.37 -1.51
C ARG A 32 16.85 -25.91 -1.19
N TYR A 33 16.72 -25.10 -2.25
CA TYR A 33 16.35 -23.70 -2.10
C TYR A 33 14.82 -23.58 -1.89
N PRO A 34 14.31 -22.81 -0.93
CA PRO A 34 12.89 -22.86 -0.53
C PRO A 34 11.88 -22.52 -1.64
N GLU A 35 12.22 -21.54 -2.48
CA GLU A 35 11.29 -20.95 -3.46
C GLU A 35 11.50 -21.46 -4.89
N THR A 36 12.48 -22.32 -5.11
CA THR A 36 12.83 -22.81 -6.45
C THR A 36 12.95 -24.33 -6.48
N GLU A 37 12.94 -24.92 -7.67
CA GLU A 37 13.24 -26.34 -7.85
C GLU A 37 14.75 -26.66 -7.76
N TRP A 38 15.57 -25.75 -7.23
CA TRP A 38 17.01 -25.96 -7.17
C TRP A 38 17.37 -26.91 -6.06
N GLN A 39 18.14 -27.94 -6.41
CA GLN A 39 18.63 -28.94 -5.49
C GLN A 39 20.13 -29.16 -5.70
N VAL A 40 20.89 -29.12 -4.62
CA VAL A 40 22.32 -29.43 -4.59
C VAL A 40 22.52 -30.70 -3.78
N THR A 41 23.16 -31.69 -4.39
CA THR A 41 23.51 -32.97 -3.75
C THR A 41 25.02 -33.05 -3.64
N VAL A 42 25.55 -33.15 -2.42
CA VAL A 42 26.98 -33.12 -2.09
C VAL A 42 27.40 -34.49 -1.54
N TYR A 43 28.22 -35.20 -2.30
CA TYR A 43 28.88 -36.43 -1.88
C TYR A 43 30.18 -36.04 -1.17
N TYR A 44 30.15 -35.94 0.16
CA TYR A 44 31.23 -35.31 0.92
C TYR A 44 32.51 -36.13 1.00
N THR A 45 32.43 -37.45 0.80
CA THR A 45 33.60 -38.35 0.73
C THR A 45 34.32 -38.26 -0.62
N THR A 46 33.59 -38.18 -1.72
CA THR A 46 34.15 -38.13 -3.09
C THR A 46 34.27 -36.71 -3.64
N GLN A 47 33.90 -35.70 -2.86
CA GLN A 47 33.85 -34.29 -3.27
C GLN A 47 33.10 -34.08 -4.59
N THR A 48 32.08 -34.90 -4.83
CA THR A 48 31.24 -34.80 -6.03
C THR A 48 30.01 -33.97 -5.69
N VAL A 49 29.67 -33.01 -6.54
CA VAL A 49 28.50 -32.16 -6.37
C VAL A 49 27.63 -32.28 -7.59
N ALA A 50 26.38 -32.67 -7.38
CA ALA A 50 25.35 -32.71 -8.41
C ALA A 50 24.34 -31.57 -8.16
N THR A 51 24.17 -30.68 -9.12
CA THR A 51 23.15 -29.63 -9.06
C THR A 51 22.03 -29.95 -10.04
N SER A 52 20.80 -30.04 -9.53
CA SER A 52 19.59 -30.14 -10.33
C SER A 52 18.91 -28.78 -10.37
N VAL A 53 18.69 -28.26 -11.58
CA VAL A 53 18.04 -26.98 -11.79
C VAL A 53 16.82 -27.19 -12.69
N GLY A 54 15.64 -26.85 -12.17
CA GLY A 54 14.41 -26.79 -12.97
C GLY A 54 14.52 -25.70 -14.04
N HIS A 55 14.26 -26.05 -15.29
CA HIS A 55 14.11 -25.08 -16.38
C HIS A 55 12.62 -24.95 -16.70
N PRO A 56 12.05 -23.72 -16.79
CA PRO A 56 10.60 -23.54 -16.94
C PRO A 56 10.01 -24.17 -18.22
N LEU A 57 10.85 -24.35 -19.26
CA LEU A 57 10.45 -24.90 -20.57
C LEU A 57 11.15 -26.21 -20.98
N LYS A 58 12.14 -26.69 -20.21
CA LYS A 58 12.98 -27.84 -20.59
C LYS A 58 13.03 -28.86 -19.45
N ARG A 59 13.31 -30.13 -19.77
CA ARG A 59 13.54 -31.17 -18.75
C ARG A 59 14.65 -30.72 -17.77
N LYS A 60 14.57 -31.16 -16.51
CA LYS A 60 15.52 -30.81 -15.45
C LYS A 60 16.95 -31.03 -15.94
N SER A 61 17.78 -29.98 -15.88
CA SER A 61 19.20 -30.11 -16.18
C SER A 61 19.92 -30.53 -14.90
N GLN A 62 20.79 -31.53 -15.02
CA GLN A 62 21.64 -31.99 -13.93
C GLN A 62 23.10 -31.76 -14.33
N LEU A 63 23.84 -31.02 -13.51
CA LEU A 63 25.26 -30.79 -13.69
C LEU A 63 26.01 -31.57 -12.61
N PHE A 64 26.99 -32.37 -13.02
CA PHE A 64 27.88 -33.11 -12.13
C PHE A 64 29.27 -32.48 -12.17
N ARG A 65 29.82 -32.24 -10.98
CA ARG A 65 31.17 -31.70 -10.79
C ARG A 65 31.92 -32.64 -9.85
N GLN A 66 33.13 -33.05 -10.22
CA GLN A 66 33.99 -33.94 -9.42
C GLN A 66 35.18 -33.16 -8.87
N ASN A 67 35.76 -33.63 -7.76
CA ASN A 67 36.92 -33.00 -7.11
C ASN A 67 36.70 -31.50 -6.84
N VAL A 68 35.51 -31.19 -6.32
CA VAL A 68 35.11 -29.82 -5.97
C VAL A 68 35.88 -29.39 -4.73
N THR A 69 36.46 -28.20 -4.77
CA THR A 69 37.12 -27.55 -3.63
C THR A 69 36.11 -26.81 -2.75
N TRP A 70 36.49 -26.41 -1.53
CA TRP A 70 35.61 -25.63 -0.65
C TRP A 70 35.16 -24.30 -1.28
N THR A 71 36.07 -23.59 -1.96
CA THR A 71 35.77 -22.32 -2.63
C THR A 71 34.77 -22.52 -3.77
N GLU A 72 34.95 -23.56 -4.57
CA GLU A 72 34.02 -23.91 -5.64
C GLU A 72 32.67 -24.36 -5.09
N LEU A 73 32.64 -25.08 -3.96
CA LEU A 73 31.39 -25.47 -3.31
C LEU A 73 30.60 -24.24 -2.85
N ALA A 74 31.28 -23.23 -2.27
CA ALA A 74 30.65 -21.96 -1.90
C ALA A 74 30.07 -21.24 -3.13
N GLN A 75 30.83 -21.16 -4.22
CA GLN A 75 30.35 -20.60 -5.48
C GLN A 75 29.17 -21.37 -6.08
N ILE A 76 29.12 -22.70 -5.93
CA ILE A 76 28.01 -23.53 -6.39
C ILE A 76 26.74 -23.23 -5.59
N PHE A 77 26.86 -23.00 -4.27
CA PHE A 77 25.71 -22.61 -3.47
C PHE A 77 25.21 -21.20 -3.85
N GLU A 78 26.11 -20.26 -4.11
CA GLU A 78 25.73 -18.90 -4.53
C GLU A 78 25.12 -18.87 -5.96
N TYR A 79 25.73 -19.60 -6.90
CA TYR A 79 25.32 -19.66 -8.31
C TYR A 79 25.28 -21.12 -8.82
N PRO A 80 24.20 -21.88 -8.57
CA PRO A 80 24.12 -23.32 -8.90
C PRO A 80 24.27 -23.65 -10.40
N LYS A 81 23.98 -22.68 -11.27
CA LYS A 81 24.13 -22.80 -12.74
C LYS A 81 25.55 -22.55 -13.26
N SER A 82 26.46 -22.10 -12.40
CA SER A 82 27.85 -21.82 -12.80
C SER A 82 28.52 -23.07 -13.37
N HIS A 83 28.95 -23.00 -14.63
CA HIS A 83 29.86 -24.00 -15.19
C HIS A 83 31.28 -23.65 -14.73
N ILE A 84 31.76 -24.35 -13.71
CA ILE A 84 33.17 -24.28 -13.32
C ILE A 84 33.94 -25.12 -14.33
N SER A 85 34.49 -24.47 -15.36
CA SER A 85 35.28 -25.11 -16.42
C SER A 85 36.63 -25.54 -15.88
N LYS A 86 36.68 -26.70 -15.21
CA LYS A 86 37.93 -27.44 -15.00
C LYS A 86 38.22 -28.30 -16.25
N SER A 87 38.60 -27.67 -17.36
CA SER A 87 39.34 -28.39 -18.40
C SER A 87 40.76 -28.59 -17.89
N LEU A 88 41.04 -29.79 -17.36
CA LEU A 88 42.41 -30.25 -17.16
C LEU A 88 43.07 -30.41 -18.54
N HIS A 89 43.71 -29.37 -19.05
CA HIS A 89 44.77 -29.54 -20.05
C HIS A 89 45.95 -30.22 -19.36
N ARG A 90 45.96 -31.55 -19.46
CA ARG A 90 47.08 -32.38 -19.03
C ARG A 90 48.23 -32.17 -20.02
N THR A 91 49.06 -31.18 -19.79
CA THR A 91 50.25 -30.96 -20.62
C THR A 91 51.50 -31.34 -19.85
N THR A 92 51.90 -32.59 -20.04
CA THR A 92 53.20 -33.12 -19.63
C THR A 92 54.33 -32.27 -20.22
N LEU A 93 55.28 -31.95 -19.35
CA LEU A 93 56.49 -31.15 -19.54
C LEU A 93 57.40 -31.76 -20.63
N ALA A 94 57.28 -31.37 -21.90
CA ALA A 94 58.27 -31.72 -22.94
C ALA A 94 58.09 -30.92 -24.27
N HIS A 95 58.04 -29.59 -24.28
CA HIS A 95 58.28 -28.77 -25.49
C HIS A 95 58.33 -27.29 -25.10
N ASN A 96 59.51 -26.75 -24.84
CA ASN A 96 59.66 -25.41 -24.27
C ASN A 96 59.87 -24.27 -25.28
N ASN A 97 59.82 -24.53 -26.60
CA ASN A 97 60.08 -23.47 -27.59
C ASN A 97 58.96 -23.25 -28.62
N SER A 98 57.88 -24.03 -28.63
CA SER A 98 56.73 -23.84 -29.55
C SER A 98 55.44 -23.42 -28.85
N LYS A 99 55.45 -23.26 -27.52
CA LYS A 99 54.26 -23.01 -26.69
C LYS A 99 54.01 -21.54 -26.39
N GLU A 100 55.05 -20.70 -26.43
CA GLU A 100 54.89 -19.26 -26.16
C GLU A 100 54.10 -18.58 -27.28
N GLU A 101 54.28 -18.98 -28.55
CA GLU A 101 53.49 -18.41 -29.67
C GLU A 101 52.01 -18.82 -29.61
N ASP A 102 51.69 -20.08 -29.30
CA ASP A 102 50.30 -20.56 -29.14
C ASP A 102 49.57 -19.93 -27.92
N ILE A 103 50.29 -19.62 -26.83
CA ILE A 103 49.72 -18.94 -25.66
C ILE A 103 49.39 -17.47 -25.99
N ILE A 104 50.27 -16.79 -26.73
CA ILE A 104 50.04 -15.40 -27.15
C ILE A 104 48.86 -15.30 -28.11
N GLU A 105 48.69 -16.25 -29.03
CA GLU A 105 47.55 -16.26 -29.97
C GLU A 105 46.21 -16.49 -29.26
N HIS A 106 46.16 -17.42 -28.28
CA HIS A 106 44.96 -17.65 -27.47
C HIS A 106 44.57 -16.43 -26.63
N ASP A 107 45.55 -15.75 -26.01
CA ASP A 107 45.29 -14.55 -25.20
C ASP A 107 44.75 -13.38 -26.06
N ILE A 108 45.20 -13.25 -27.32
CA ILE A 108 44.68 -12.26 -28.28
C ILE A 108 43.24 -12.56 -28.68
N GLU A 109 42.89 -13.84 -28.92
CA GLU A 109 41.53 -14.25 -29.24
C GLU A 109 40.56 -14.00 -28.08
N GLU A 110 40.98 -14.31 -26.85
CA GLU A 110 40.21 -14.05 -25.64
C GLU A 110 40.00 -12.55 -25.42
N GLU A 111 41.04 -11.73 -25.59
CA GLU A 111 40.93 -10.28 -25.47
C GLU A 111 39.99 -9.69 -26.54
N SER A 112 40.04 -10.21 -27.76
CA SER A 112 39.13 -9.83 -28.85
C SER A 112 37.67 -10.18 -28.52
N ALA A 113 37.43 -11.37 -27.97
CA ALA A 113 36.10 -11.81 -27.54
C ALA A 113 35.56 -10.92 -26.41
N ILE A 114 36.38 -10.58 -25.41
CA ILE A 114 36.02 -9.68 -24.31
C ILE A 114 35.70 -8.28 -24.84
N ARG A 115 36.51 -7.74 -25.74
CA ARG A 115 36.26 -6.41 -26.36
C ARG A 115 34.95 -6.39 -27.15
N SER A 116 34.65 -7.47 -27.88
CA SER A 116 33.37 -7.63 -28.58
C SER A 116 32.19 -7.66 -27.61
N HIS A 117 32.33 -8.41 -26.52
CA HIS A 117 31.29 -8.50 -25.48
C HIS A 117 31.06 -7.15 -24.78
N LEU A 118 32.13 -6.43 -24.44
CA LEU A 118 32.05 -5.08 -23.86
C LEU A 118 31.31 -4.10 -24.78
N LYS A 119 31.62 -4.09 -26.08
CA LYS A 119 30.89 -3.25 -27.05
C LYS A 119 29.40 -3.57 -27.11
N ASN A 120 29.04 -4.85 -27.02
CA ASN A 120 27.64 -5.26 -26.96
C ASN A 120 26.95 -4.78 -25.67
N LEU A 121 27.60 -4.92 -24.52
CA LEU A 121 27.08 -4.40 -23.25
C LEU A 121 26.92 -2.88 -23.27
N GLU A 122 27.89 -2.14 -23.81
CA GLU A 122 27.80 -0.69 -24.00
C GLU A 122 26.63 -0.27 -24.91
N PHE A 123 26.33 -1.08 -25.92
CA PHE A 123 25.16 -0.88 -26.78
C PHE A 123 23.86 -1.09 -26.00
N GLN A 124 23.75 -2.19 -25.25
CA GLN A 124 22.58 -2.49 -24.42
C GLN A 124 22.35 -1.42 -23.35
N VAL A 125 23.41 -0.93 -22.70
CA VAL A 125 23.31 0.15 -21.71
C VAL A 125 22.75 1.42 -22.35
N ARG A 126 23.20 1.78 -23.55
CA ARG A 126 22.66 2.94 -24.28
C ARG A 126 21.19 2.76 -24.64
N GLU A 127 20.78 1.56 -25.04
CA GLU A 127 19.38 1.26 -25.35
C GLU A 127 18.50 1.33 -24.09
N CYS A 128 18.95 0.77 -22.96
CA CYS A 128 18.27 0.89 -21.68
C CYS A 128 18.14 2.34 -21.21
N GLN A 129 19.19 3.16 -21.40
CA GLN A 129 19.15 4.59 -21.07
C GLN A 129 18.14 5.34 -21.94
N ALA A 130 18.07 5.05 -23.24
CA ALA A 130 17.08 5.63 -24.14
C ALA A 130 15.65 5.25 -23.72
N LEU A 131 15.41 3.98 -23.42
CA LEU A 131 14.11 3.50 -22.92
C LEU A 131 13.72 4.20 -21.62
N LEU A 132 14.66 4.33 -20.67
CA LEU A 132 14.41 5.03 -19.41
C LEU A 132 13.97 6.49 -19.65
N GLN A 133 14.63 7.22 -20.55
CA GLN A 133 14.24 8.59 -20.90
C GLN A 133 12.82 8.65 -21.47
N THR A 134 12.44 7.70 -22.33
CA THR A 134 11.08 7.66 -22.87
C THR A 134 10.02 7.39 -21.80
N VAL A 135 10.32 6.51 -20.83
CA VAL A 135 9.42 6.22 -19.70
C VAL A 135 9.25 7.43 -18.81
N LEU A 136 10.34 8.15 -18.50
CA LEU A 136 10.29 9.37 -17.71
C LEU A 136 9.43 10.45 -18.37
N LEU A 137 9.60 10.66 -19.68
CA LEU A 137 8.78 11.60 -20.45
C LEU A 137 7.30 11.21 -20.46
N LYS A 138 6.98 9.91 -20.61
CA LYS A 138 5.60 9.41 -20.54
C LYS A 138 4.98 9.68 -19.16
N LYS A 139 5.72 9.43 -18.08
CA LYS A 139 5.27 9.70 -16.71
C LYS A 139 4.99 11.18 -16.47
N GLN A 140 5.83 12.07 -17.02
CA GLN A 140 5.59 13.52 -16.95
C GLN A 140 4.31 13.94 -17.68
N LYS A 141 4.09 13.43 -18.90
CA LYS A 141 2.86 13.69 -19.66
C LYS A 141 1.62 13.16 -18.96
N GLU A 142 1.69 11.98 -18.36
CA GLU A 142 0.60 11.40 -17.58
C GLU A 142 0.26 12.27 -16.36
N ALA A 143 1.26 12.75 -15.63
CA ALA A 143 1.06 13.67 -14.51
C ALA A 143 0.43 15.00 -14.95
N GLU A 144 0.85 15.55 -16.10
CA GLU A 144 0.24 16.76 -16.65
C GLU A 144 -1.22 16.54 -17.05
N MET A 145 -1.53 15.41 -17.71
CA MET A 145 -2.90 15.04 -18.07
C MET A 145 -3.78 14.86 -16.85
N LYS A 146 -3.26 14.20 -15.80
CA LYS A 146 -3.97 14.04 -14.52
C LYS A 146 -4.29 15.39 -13.88
N ARG A 147 -3.32 16.31 -13.85
CA ARG A 147 -3.51 17.67 -13.31
C ARG A 147 -4.58 18.45 -14.09
N LYS A 148 -4.59 18.35 -15.43
CA LYS A 148 -5.64 18.97 -16.27
C LYS A 148 -7.02 18.36 -16.01
N ALA A 149 -7.10 17.05 -15.80
CA ALA A 149 -8.36 16.38 -15.50
C ALA A 149 -8.91 16.79 -14.12
N GLU A 150 -8.05 16.91 -13.10
CA GLU A 150 -8.40 17.42 -11.78
C GLU A 150 -8.90 18.87 -11.85
N GLU A 151 -8.21 19.73 -12.62
CA GLU A 151 -8.65 21.12 -12.83
C GLU A 151 -10.03 21.19 -13.51
N GLN A 152 -10.29 20.34 -14.51
CA GLN A 152 -11.60 20.27 -15.16
C GLN A 152 -12.69 19.80 -14.18
N ARG A 153 -12.40 18.82 -13.33
CA ARG A 153 -13.34 18.36 -12.30
C ARG A 153 -13.69 19.48 -11.32
N TRP A 154 -12.68 20.20 -10.84
CA TRP A 154 -12.88 21.37 -9.98
C TRP A 154 -13.79 22.42 -10.63
N ARG A 155 -13.57 22.74 -11.91
CA ARG A 155 -14.41 23.70 -12.65
C ARG A 155 -15.87 23.23 -12.77
N ILE A 156 -16.10 21.94 -12.99
CA ILE A 156 -17.44 21.36 -13.06
C ILE A 156 -18.14 21.46 -11.69
N GLU A 157 -17.43 21.12 -10.63
CA GLU A 157 -17.96 21.19 -9.26
C GLU A 157 -18.29 22.63 -8.85
N GLU A 158 -17.41 23.59 -9.16
CA GLU A 158 -17.66 25.00 -8.90
C GLU A 158 -18.88 25.52 -9.68
N ALA A 159 -19.02 25.13 -10.96
CA ALA A 159 -20.19 25.48 -11.76
C ALA A 159 -21.48 24.86 -11.21
N ALA A 160 -21.43 23.60 -10.75
CA ALA A 160 -22.56 22.94 -10.11
C ALA A 160 -22.96 23.62 -8.80
N ALA A 161 -21.99 24.01 -7.97
CA ALA A 161 -22.25 24.74 -6.73
C ALA A 161 -22.88 26.12 -6.99
N LYS A 162 -22.39 26.86 -8.00
CA LYS A 162 -23.00 28.13 -8.42
C LYS A 162 -24.44 27.94 -8.90
N LYS A 163 -24.69 26.90 -9.71
CA LYS A 163 -26.04 26.55 -10.16
C LYS A 163 -26.97 26.23 -8.99
N ALA A 164 -26.52 25.43 -8.02
CA ALA A 164 -27.29 25.09 -6.83
C ALA A 164 -27.64 26.32 -5.98
N ARG A 165 -26.71 27.27 -5.83
CA ARG A 165 -26.96 28.55 -5.13
C ARG A 165 -28.04 29.38 -5.83
N MET A 166 -27.95 29.53 -7.15
CA MET A 166 -28.96 30.25 -7.93
C MET A 166 -30.34 29.57 -7.85
N GLU A 167 -30.40 28.23 -7.92
CA GLU A 167 -31.65 27.48 -7.79
C GLU A 167 -32.28 27.62 -6.40
N ALA A 168 -31.46 27.63 -5.34
CA ALA A 168 -31.91 27.87 -3.98
C ALA A 168 -32.47 29.28 -3.79
N GLU A 169 -31.81 30.29 -4.35
CA GLU A 169 -32.26 31.69 -4.33
C GLU A 169 -33.61 31.84 -5.06
N VAL A 170 -33.74 31.29 -6.27
CA VAL A 170 -35.01 31.27 -7.02
C VAL A 170 -36.11 30.54 -6.24
N ARG A 171 -35.77 29.45 -5.54
CA ARG A 171 -36.72 28.71 -4.69
C ARG A 171 -37.19 29.57 -3.51
N MET A 172 -36.29 30.26 -2.83
CA MET A 172 -36.62 31.17 -1.73
C MET A 172 -37.48 32.35 -2.19
N GLU A 173 -37.17 32.94 -3.35
CA GLU A 173 -37.97 34.02 -3.93
C GLU A 173 -39.40 33.57 -4.25
N LYS A 174 -39.57 32.35 -4.79
CA LYS A 174 -40.90 31.75 -5.02
C LYS A 174 -41.69 31.54 -3.74
N LEU A 175 -41.03 31.14 -2.64
CA LEU A 175 -41.68 30.99 -1.34
C LEU A 175 -42.12 32.34 -0.78
N ASN A 176 -41.27 33.37 -0.89
CA ASN A 176 -41.61 34.74 -0.47
C ASN A 176 -42.80 35.31 -1.25
N LYS A 177 -42.86 35.10 -2.58
CA LYS A 177 -43.97 35.55 -3.43
C LYS A 177 -45.30 34.86 -3.13
N ARG A 178 -45.29 33.63 -2.60
CA ARG A 178 -46.51 32.90 -2.22
C ARG A 178 -47.21 33.46 -0.98
N GLY A 179 -46.70 34.53 -0.37
CA GLY A 179 -47.44 35.29 0.65
C GLY A 179 -47.67 34.55 1.96
N ASN A 180 -47.02 33.41 2.19
CA ASN A 180 -47.01 32.74 3.50
C ASN A 180 -46.06 33.46 4.45
N LYS A 181 -46.38 34.73 4.73
CA LYS A 181 -45.95 35.38 5.96
C LYS A 181 -46.84 34.78 7.05
N CYS A 182 -46.48 33.58 7.51
CA CYS A 182 -47.11 33.04 8.72
C CYS A 182 -46.73 33.98 9.87
N ILE A 183 -47.60 34.96 10.14
CA ILE A 183 -47.58 35.73 11.37
C ILE A 183 -48.13 34.77 12.42
N TRP A 184 -47.23 34.00 13.03
CA TRP A 184 -47.59 33.23 14.23
C TRP A 184 -47.76 34.24 15.35
N SER A 185 -49.01 34.52 15.72
CA SER A 185 -49.32 35.16 17.00
C SER A 185 -49.62 34.04 17.98
N LEU A 186 -48.75 33.87 18.97
CA LEU A 186 -49.02 32.99 20.10
C LEU A 186 -50.13 33.68 20.91
N LYS A 187 -51.36 33.16 20.86
CA LYS A 187 -52.42 33.58 21.78
C LYS A 187 -52.35 32.66 23.00
N TYR A 188 -51.93 33.21 24.12
CA TYR A 188 -52.13 32.56 25.41
C TYR A 188 -53.63 32.62 25.73
N ASP A 189 -54.25 31.49 26.01
CA ASP A 189 -55.57 31.46 26.65
C ASP A 189 -55.41 32.09 28.04
N ARG A 190 -56.28 33.05 28.36
CA ARG A 190 -56.19 33.93 29.54
C ARG A 190 -56.43 33.26 30.90
N ASP A 191 -56.54 31.93 30.93
CA ASP A 191 -56.95 31.20 32.12
C ASP A 191 -55.78 30.51 32.84
N PHE A 192 -54.53 30.88 32.54
CA PHE A 192 -53.40 30.41 33.32
C PHE A 192 -53.30 31.21 34.63
N PRO A 193 -53.39 30.55 35.80
CA PRO A 193 -53.17 31.20 37.08
C PRO A 193 -51.73 31.69 37.16
N ASP A 194 -51.55 32.90 37.71
CA ASP A 194 -50.27 33.60 37.90
C ASP A 194 -49.08 32.63 38.10
N MET A 195 -48.37 32.34 37.01
CA MET A 195 -47.00 31.85 37.08
C MET A 195 -46.15 33.08 37.33
N ASP A 196 -45.46 33.13 38.47
CA ASP A 196 -44.46 34.17 38.72
C ASP A 196 -43.33 33.99 37.71
N ASP A 197 -43.40 34.79 36.65
CA ASP A 197 -42.52 34.76 35.49
C ASP A 197 -41.13 35.33 35.82
N THR A 198 -40.22 34.52 36.37
CA THR A 198 -38.79 34.87 36.38
C THR A 198 -38.19 34.58 35.00
N VAL A 199 -38.28 35.57 34.14
CA VAL A 199 -37.56 35.61 32.86
C VAL A 199 -36.08 35.91 33.13
N CYS A 200 -35.22 34.94 32.87
CA CYS A 200 -33.77 35.07 33.03
C CYS A 200 -33.12 35.37 31.66
N VAL A 201 -32.16 36.30 31.63
CA VAL A 201 -31.41 36.63 30.42
C VAL A 201 -29.95 36.30 30.64
N GLU A 202 -29.43 35.35 29.85
CA GLU A 202 -28.02 34.96 29.88
C GLU A 202 -27.47 34.92 28.45
N ASN A 203 -26.31 35.56 28.22
CA ASN A 203 -25.67 35.66 26.90
C ASN A 203 -26.56 36.22 25.77
N GLY A 204 -27.46 37.16 26.10
CA GLY A 204 -28.37 37.79 25.12
C GLY A 204 -29.53 36.88 24.67
N LYS A 205 -29.72 35.74 25.32
CA LYS A 205 -30.84 34.83 25.11
C LYS A 205 -31.74 34.84 26.34
N THR A 206 -33.04 34.80 26.08
CA THR A 206 -34.07 34.86 27.10
C THR A 206 -34.58 33.45 27.39
N TYR A 207 -34.55 33.06 28.66
CA TYR A 207 -34.99 31.76 29.14
C TYR A 207 -36.06 31.96 30.23
N TRP A 208 -36.94 30.98 30.34
CA TRP A 208 -37.93 30.91 31.41
C TRP A 208 -37.38 30.01 32.49
N ASP A 209 -37.13 30.56 33.69
CA ASP A 209 -36.71 29.75 34.82
C ASP A 209 -37.93 29.04 35.40
N LEU A 210 -37.99 27.72 35.24
CA LEU A 210 -39.10 26.89 35.70
C LEU A 210 -38.97 26.53 37.19
N GLY A 211 -37.94 27.02 37.89
CA GLY A 211 -37.81 26.94 39.35
C GLY A 211 -37.49 25.56 39.92
N ASP A 212 -37.16 24.59 39.07
CA ASP A 212 -36.84 23.21 39.47
C ASP A 212 -35.47 22.79 38.90
N ASP A 213 -34.46 22.71 39.79
CA ASP A 213 -33.04 22.56 39.43
C ASP A 213 -32.74 21.27 38.63
N GLU A 214 -33.56 20.23 38.79
CA GLU A 214 -33.43 18.97 38.03
C GLU A 214 -33.75 19.15 36.53
N TYR A 215 -34.65 20.06 36.17
CA TYR A 215 -35.02 20.32 34.77
C TYR A 215 -34.00 21.20 34.04
N ASN A 216 -33.35 22.11 34.77
CA ASN A 216 -32.33 23.00 34.21
C ASN A 216 -31.02 22.25 33.89
N GLN A 217 -30.63 21.24 34.69
CA GLN A 217 -29.41 20.44 34.43
C GLN A 217 -29.53 19.47 33.24
N ALA A 218 -30.72 18.92 32.96
CA ALA A 218 -30.91 18.03 31.82
C ALA A 218 -30.75 18.76 30.46
N PHE A 219 -30.93 20.08 30.43
CA PHE A 219 -30.87 20.88 29.21
C PHE A 219 -29.47 21.42 28.90
N THR A 220 -28.61 21.60 29.91
CA THR A 220 -27.26 22.12 29.72
C THR A 220 -26.31 21.11 29.08
N ASP A 221 -26.53 19.80 29.29
CA ASP A 221 -25.51 18.80 28.94
C ASP A 221 -25.70 18.14 27.55
N GLU A 222 -26.93 18.06 27.02
CA GLU A 222 -27.19 17.39 25.72
C GLU A 222 -27.51 18.33 24.54
N TYR A 223 -27.91 19.57 24.80
CA TYR A 223 -28.40 20.49 23.75
C TYR A 223 -27.56 21.75 23.61
N HIS A 224 -26.24 21.63 23.73
CA HIS A 224 -25.26 22.69 23.48
C HIS A 224 -25.33 23.24 22.02
N SER A 225 -26.30 24.11 21.81
CA SER A 225 -26.16 25.52 21.42
C SER A 225 -25.67 25.93 20.03
N GLU A 226 -25.55 25.04 19.05
CA GLU A 226 -25.45 25.46 17.64
C GLU A 226 -26.74 25.15 16.87
N GLY A 227 -27.74 26.03 17.02
CA GLY A 227 -28.87 26.05 16.09
C GLY A 227 -30.26 26.16 16.71
N VAL A 228 -30.42 26.21 18.04
CA VAL A 228 -31.73 26.43 18.68
C VAL A 228 -31.98 27.94 18.83
N GLU A 229 -33.09 28.41 18.24
CA GLU A 229 -33.51 29.82 18.25
C GLU A 229 -34.56 30.10 19.33
N PHE A 230 -35.46 29.14 19.59
CA PHE A 230 -36.55 29.31 20.55
C PHE A 230 -37.02 27.97 21.14
N VAL A 231 -37.38 27.96 22.43
CA VAL A 231 -38.01 26.84 23.11
C VAL A 231 -39.24 27.37 23.87
N ALA A 232 -40.39 26.70 23.71
CA ALA A 232 -41.58 26.94 24.55
C ALA A 232 -42.02 25.65 25.22
N PHE A 233 -42.33 25.72 26.51
CA PHE A 233 -42.89 24.61 27.28
C PHE A 233 -44.42 24.75 27.32
N GLY A 234 -45.12 23.67 26.99
CA GLY A 234 -46.56 23.55 27.16
C GLY A 234 -46.89 22.76 28.42
N SER A 235 -48.16 22.75 28.82
CA SER A 235 -48.63 21.86 29.88
C SER A 235 -48.47 20.38 29.44
N CYS A 236 -48.31 19.50 30.43
CA CYS A 236 -48.20 18.04 30.26
C CYS A 236 -46.90 17.54 29.55
N ASP A 237 -45.73 17.97 30.01
CA ASP A 237 -44.42 17.48 29.52
C ASP A 237 -44.22 17.67 27.99
N SER A 238 -44.79 18.72 27.40
CA SER A 238 -44.63 19.05 25.98
C SER A 238 -43.73 20.27 25.81
N PHE A 239 -42.86 20.24 24.80
CA PHE A 239 -42.07 21.41 24.41
C PHE A 239 -41.96 21.54 22.89
N VAL A 240 -41.85 22.77 22.42
CA VAL A 240 -41.66 23.14 21.01
C VAL A 240 -40.28 23.76 20.87
N ILE A 241 -39.43 23.19 20.00
CA ILE A 241 -38.11 23.74 19.68
C ILE A 241 -38.13 24.28 18.25
N GLN A 242 -37.67 25.52 18.06
CA GLN A 242 -37.39 26.11 16.76
C GLN A 242 -35.88 26.20 16.54
N PHE A 243 -35.42 25.70 15.40
CA PHE A 243 -34.01 25.74 14.99
C PHE A 243 -33.76 26.80 13.90
N TRP A 244 -32.58 27.43 13.90
CA TRP A 244 -32.13 28.48 12.97
C TRP A 244 -32.05 27.99 11.51
N MET A 245 -31.83 26.69 11.32
CA MET A 245 -31.84 26.05 10.00
C MET A 245 -33.25 25.55 9.67
N GLY A 246 -34.08 26.46 9.15
CA GLY A 246 -35.45 26.25 8.69
C GLY A 246 -35.93 24.79 8.55
N VAL A 247 -36.87 24.45 9.43
CA VAL A 247 -37.84 23.34 9.37
C VAL A 247 -37.30 21.95 9.76
N CYS A 248 -37.14 21.74 11.07
CA CYS A 248 -37.62 20.51 11.71
C CYS A 248 -38.68 20.90 12.75
N ARG A 249 -39.92 20.41 12.59
CA ARG A 249 -41.01 20.55 13.57
C ARG A 249 -41.21 19.19 14.22
N GLY A 250 -40.52 18.94 15.33
CA GLY A 250 -40.82 17.80 16.18
C GLY A 250 -41.67 18.27 17.36
N ILE A 251 -42.85 17.69 17.56
CA ILE A 251 -43.49 17.69 18.88
C ILE A 251 -42.98 16.44 19.57
N VAL A 252 -42.08 16.60 20.54
CA VAL A 252 -41.54 15.47 21.30
C VAL A 252 -42.51 15.19 22.44
N TYR A 253 -43.15 14.02 22.42
CA TYR A 253 -43.89 13.50 23.55
C TYR A 253 -43.03 12.48 24.29
N ARG A 254 -43.03 12.51 25.63
CA ARG A 254 -42.24 11.63 26.50
C ARG A 254 -42.57 10.12 26.38
N LYS A 255 -43.53 9.73 25.52
CA LYS A 255 -43.78 8.31 25.19
C LYS A 255 -43.94 8.11 23.68
N GLY A 256 -42.85 7.69 23.05
CA GLY A 256 -42.84 7.14 21.69
C GLY A 256 -42.46 8.18 20.64
N PHE A 257 -41.27 8.02 20.08
CA PHE A 257 -40.80 8.79 18.93
C PHE A 257 -41.65 8.50 17.70
N GLN A 258 -42.27 9.53 17.12
CA GLN A 258 -42.55 9.58 15.70
C GLN A 258 -42.14 10.95 15.17
N VAL A 259 -41.09 10.96 14.34
CA VAL A 259 -40.63 12.13 13.61
C VAL A 259 -41.32 12.09 12.23
N CYS A 260 -41.99 13.16 11.85
CA CYS A 260 -42.42 13.42 10.47
C CYS A 260 -41.48 14.46 9.85
#